data_AF-A0AA97HZN7-F1
#
_entry.id   AF-A0AA97HZN7-F1
#
_cell.length_a   1.000
_cell.length_b   1.000
_cell.length_c   1.000
_cell.angle_alpha   90.00
_cell.angle_beta   90.00
_cell.angle_gamma   90.00
#
_symmetry.space_group_name_H-M   'P 1'
#
loop_
_entity.id
_entity.type
_entity.pdbx_description
1 polymer ?
#
loop_
_entity_poly.entity_id
_entity_poly.type
_entity_poly.pdbx_seq_one_letter_code
_entity_poly.pdbx_strand_id
1 'polypeptide(L)'
;MDEKFIAPMTFTGGCNKDIFNVWLERRLLPQLQRDTTIVMDNATFHKTPKTKSLIESFGCHLLYLPTYSPDLNPIEHCWHTIKSCLRPLMHQCTDLHLLVGNTILDVYHSF
;
A
#
# COMPACT_ATOMS: atom_id res chain seq x y z
N MET A 1 5.91 18.04 2.27
CA MET A 1 6.50 16.73 2.00
C MET A 1 5.76 16.20 0.81
N ASP A 2 6.44 15.91 -0.29
CA ASP A 2 5.78 15.35 -1.47
C ASP A 2 5.29 13.94 -1.13
N GLU A 3 3.98 13.78 -0.98
CA GLU A 3 3.34 12.51 -0.63
C GLU A 3 3.36 11.57 -1.82
N LYS A 4 4.53 10.93 -2.05
CA LYS A 4 4.71 9.98 -3.13
C LYS A 4 4.34 8.58 -2.69
N PHE A 5 3.43 7.93 -3.42
CA PHE A 5 3.23 6.49 -3.28
C PHE A 5 4.44 5.73 -3.82
N ILE A 6 4.92 4.80 -3.02
CA ILE A 6 6.00 3.90 -3.39
C ILE A 6 5.46 2.49 -3.59
N ALA A 7 6.03 1.79 -4.56
CA ALA A 7 5.70 0.40 -4.86
C ALA A 7 4.19 0.08 -5.12
N PRO A 8 3.38 0.92 -5.80
CA PRO A 8 2.00 0.55 -6.10
C PRO A 8 1.94 -0.74 -6.95
N MET A 9 0.95 -1.60 -6.67
CA MET A 9 0.73 -2.85 -7.38
C MET A 9 -0.76 -3.20 -7.41
N THR A 10 -1.28 -3.50 -8.60
CA THR A 10 -2.58 -4.15 -8.77
C THR A 10 -2.38 -5.65 -9.02
N PHE A 11 -3.30 -6.48 -8.55
CA PHE A 11 -3.30 -7.92 -8.80
C PHE A 11 -4.73 -8.46 -8.78
N THR A 12 -4.96 -9.62 -9.38
CA THR A 12 -6.28 -10.26 -9.43
C THR A 12 -6.43 -11.26 -8.28
N GLY A 13 -7.58 -11.24 -7.60
CA GLY A 13 -7.90 -12.11 -6.47
C GLY A 13 -7.78 -11.42 -5.11
N GLY A 14 -7.90 -12.21 -4.03
CA GLY A 14 -7.79 -11.70 -2.66
C GLY A 14 -6.35 -11.56 -2.18
N CYS A 15 -6.05 -10.51 -1.42
CA CYS A 15 -4.74 -10.37 -0.78
C CYS A 15 -4.57 -11.43 0.33
N ASN A 16 -3.43 -12.11 0.35
CA ASN A 16 -3.06 -13.03 1.42
C ASN A 16 -1.58 -12.83 1.79
N LYS A 17 -1.11 -13.57 2.79
CA LYS A 17 0.27 -13.48 3.28
C LYS A 17 1.33 -13.74 2.20
N ASP A 18 1.04 -14.59 1.21
CA ASP A 18 2.02 -14.97 0.19
C ASP A 18 2.19 -13.84 -0.82
N ILE A 19 1.07 -13.31 -1.32
CA ILE A 19 1.05 -12.14 -2.21
C ILE A 19 1.68 -10.93 -1.52
N PHE A 20 1.28 -10.68 -0.26
CA PHE A 20 1.80 -9.57 0.53
C PHE A 20 3.32 -9.66 0.72
N ASN A 21 3.85 -10.83 1.15
CA ASN A 21 5.29 -10.98 1.37
C ASN A 21 6.10 -10.91 0.07
N VAL A 22 5.56 -11.39 -1.07
CA VAL A 22 6.20 -11.22 -2.37
C VAL A 22 6.28 -9.76 -2.76
N TRP A 23 5.20 -9.00 -2.58
CA TRP A 23 5.19 -7.56 -2.82
C TRP A 23 6.15 -6.81 -1.89
N LEU A 24 6.11 -7.13 -0.60
CA LEU A 24 6.97 -6.52 0.42
C LEU A 24 8.45 -6.69 0.06
N GLU A 25 8.87 -7.93 -0.21
CA GLU A 25 10.27 -8.28 -0.54
C GLU A 25 10.71 -7.72 -1.89
N ARG A 26 9.89 -7.86 -2.94
CA ARG A 26 10.32 -7.57 -4.31
C ARG A 26 10.03 -6.15 -4.77
N ARG A 27 9.13 -5.44 -4.10
CA ARG A 27 8.66 -4.12 -4.55
C ARG A 27 8.93 -3.05 -3.50
N LEU A 28 8.43 -3.22 -2.27
CA LEU A 28 8.53 -2.16 -1.26
C LEU A 28 9.94 -2.04 -0.67
N LEU A 29 10.45 -3.10 -0.04
CA LEU A 29 11.70 -3.06 0.72
C LEU A 29 12.93 -2.59 -0.08
N PRO A 30 13.11 -2.95 -1.37
CA PRO A 30 14.24 -2.45 -2.17
C PRO A 30 14.23 -0.94 -2.41
N GLN A 31 13.11 -0.26 -2.18
CA GLN A 31 12.98 1.19 -2.34
C GLN A 31 13.17 1.95 -1.02
N LEU A 32 13.26 1.26 0.11
CA LEU A 32 13.40 1.88 1.42
C LEU A 32 14.86 2.04 1.82
N GLN A 33 15.13 3.10 2.59
CA GLN A 33 16.41 3.27 3.26
C GLN A 33 16.47 2.42 4.53
N ARG A 34 17.67 2.04 4.94
CA ARG A 34 17.89 1.45 6.27
C ARG A 34 17.36 2.39 7.36
N ASP A 35 16.96 1.81 8.48
CA ASP A 35 16.38 2.47 9.65
C ASP A 35 15.00 3.13 9.37
N THR A 36 14.36 2.83 8.23
CA THR A 36 12.97 3.22 7.94
C THR A 36 12.00 2.42 8.82
N THR A 37 11.04 3.10 9.45
CA THR A 37 9.93 2.44 10.15
C THR A 37 8.74 2.23 9.21
N ILE A 38 8.36 0.97 9.03
CA ILE A 38 7.13 0.57 8.33
C ILE A 38 6.01 0.47 9.36
N VAL A 39 4.97 1.28 9.15
CA VAL A 39 3.75 1.28 9.98
C VAL A 39 2.67 0.46 9.27
N MET A 40 2.08 -0.52 9.96
CA MET A 40 1.03 -1.38 9.42
C MET A 40 -0.20 -1.45 10.33
N ASP A 41 -1.37 -1.64 9.72
CA ASP A 41 -2.57 -2.01 10.45
C ASP A 41 -2.50 -3.45 11.00
N ASN A 42 -3.60 -3.92 11.58
CA ASN A 42 -3.66 -5.22 12.25
C ASN A 42 -4.16 -6.36 11.37
N ALA A 43 -4.17 -6.24 10.04
CA ALA A 43 -4.60 -7.33 9.16
C ALA A 43 -3.83 -8.63 9.46
N THR A 44 -4.53 -9.76 9.48
CA THR A 44 -3.96 -11.03 9.94
C THR A 44 -2.76 -11.48 9.09
N PHE A 45 -2.75 -11.16 7.80
CA PHE A 45 -1.65 -11.48 6.89
C PHE A 45 -0.42 -10.56 7.03
N HIS A 46 -0.50 -9.43 7.74
CA HIS A 46 0.67 -8.63 8.11
C HIS A 46 1.47 -9.29 9.25
N LYS A 47 0.79 -9.99 10.15
CA LYS A 47 1.37 -10.56 11.38
C LYS A 47 2.00 -11.93 11.19
N THR A 48 2.83 -12.10 10.15
CA THR A 48 3.57 -13.36 9.94
C THR A 48 5.03 -13.23 10.39
N PRO A 49 5.65 -14.33 10.87
CA PRO A 49 7.09 -14.33 11.16
C PRO A 49 7.92 -13.91 9.95
N LYS A 50 7.52 -14.36 8.74
CA LYS A 50 8.19 -13.99 7.48
C LYS A 50 8.18 -12.49 7.24
N THR A 51 7.04 -11.83 7.46
CA THR A 51 6.91 -10.37 7.31
C THR A 51 7.94 -9.65 8.16
N LYS A 52 8.02 -9.99 9.46
CA LYS A 52 8.97 -9.37 10.39
C LYS A 52 10.41 -9.62 9.97
N SER A 53 10.76 -10.88 9.66
CA SER A 53 12.12 -11.24 9.23
C SER A 53 12.56 -10.54 7.94
N LEU A 54 11.65 -10.35 6.98
CA LEU A 54 11.96 -9.60 5.75
C LEU A 54 12.24 -8.13 6.04
N ILE A 55 11.44 -7.49 6.89
CA ILE A 55 11.63 -6.07 7.23
C ILE A 55 12.97 -5.88 7.96
N GLU A 56 13.26 -6.73 8.95
CA GLU A 56 14.50 -6.67 9.73
C GLU A 56 15.74 -6.99 8.88
N SER A 57 15.65 -7.91 7.91
CA SER A 57 16.80 -8.25 7.04
C SER A 57 17.20 -7.10 6.10
N PHE A 58 16.27 -6.21 5.76
CA PHE A 58 16.54 -4.96 5.03
C PHE A 58 16.98 -3.82 5.96
N GLY A 59 17.13 -4.08 7.27
CA GLY A 59 17.49 -3.06 8.26
C GLY A 59 16.38 -2.05 8.52
N CYS A 60 15.12 -2.41 8.26
CA CYS A 60 13.96 -1.57 8.56
C CYS A 60 13.32 -1.99 9.90
N HIS A 61 12.43 -1.15 10.42
CA HIS A 61 11.68 -1.40 11.65
C HIS A 61 10.20 -1.63 11.36
N LEU A 62 9.54 -2.39 12.22
CA LEU A 62 8.12 -2.71 12.10
C LEU A 62 7.35 -2.15 13.30
N LEU A 63 6.35 -1.30 13.02
CA LEU A 63 5.39 -0.79 14.00
C LEU A 63 3.96 -1.16 13.58
N TYR A 64 3.18 -1.68 14.51
CA TYR A 64 1.75 -1.88 14.30
C TYR A 64 0.94 -0.76 14.95
N LEU A 65 -0.08 -0.28 14.25
CA LEU A 65 -1.06 0.65 14.82
C LEU A 65 -1.87 -0.03 15.93
N PRO A 66 -2.48 0.73 16.86
CA PRO A 66 -3.48 0.19 17.76
C PRO A 66 -4.68 -0.37 16.99
N THR A 67 -5.34 -1.38 17.56
CA THR A 67 -6.51 -2.00 16.94
C THR A 67 -7.66 -1.00 16.85
N TYR A 68 -8.37 -0.99 15.72
CA TYR A 68 -9.50 -0.08 15.44
C TYR A 68 -9.13 1.41 15.45
N SER A 69 -7.90 1.76 15.06
CA SER A 69 -7.44 3.15 14.92
C SER A 69 -7.19 3.56 13.45
N PRO A 70 -8.23 3.57 12.59
CA PRO A 70 -8.07 4.01 11.20
C PRO A 70 -7.73 5.51 11.10
N ASP A 71 -8.08 6.30 12.10
CA ASP A 71 -7.73 7.71 12.26
C ASP A 71 -6.20 7.93 12.36
N LEU A 72 -5.47 6.92 12.82
CA LEU A 72 -4.00 6.95 12.90
C LEU A 72 -3.32 6.41 11.63
N ASN A 73 -4.08 6.07 10.57
CA ASN A 73 -3.56 5.52 9.32
C ASN A 73 -3.70 6.53 8.16
N PRO A 74 -2.67 7.34 7.84
CA PRO A 74 -2.76 8.39 6.82
C PRO A 74 -3.19 7.89 5.44
N ILE A 75 -2.90 6.62 5.09
CA ILE A 75 -3.27 6.05 3.79
C ILE A 75 -4.80 6.02 3.56
N GLU A 76 -5.61 6.06 4.63
CA GLU A 76 -7.07 6.12 4.51
C GLU A 76 -7.56 7.41 3.84
N HIS A 77 -6.88 8.54 4.08
CA HIS A 77 -7.18 9.80 3.40
C HIS A 77 -6.81 9.72 1.92
N CYS A 78 -5.66 9.13 1.59
CA CYS A 78 -5.26 8.91 0.21
C CYS A 78 -6.27 8.02 -0.54
N TRP A 79 -6.72 6.93 0.10
CA TRP A 79 -7.75 6.06 -0.45
C TRP A 79 -9.10 6.77 -0.64
N HIS A 80 -9.46 7.70 0.25
CA HIS A 80 -10.65 8.53 0.08
C HIS A 80 -10.56 9.40 -1.18
N THR A 81 -9.42 10.04 -1.42
CA THR A 81 -9.16 10.85 -2.62
C THR A 81 -9.23 9.98 -3.89
N ILE A 82 -8.49 8.87 -3.93
CA ILE A 82 -8.46 7.95 -5.07
C ILE A 82 -9.88 7.47 -5.41
N LYS A 83 -10.65 6.99 -4.42
CA LYS A 83 -12.02 6.52 -4.64
C LYS A 83 -12.96 7.63 -5.13
N SER A 84 -12.73 8.87 -4.71
CA SER A 84 -13.54 10.02 -5.14
C SER A 84 -13.27 10.39 -6.59
N CYS A 85 -12.01 10.31 -7.05
CA CYS A 85 -11.64 10.45 -8.46
C CYS A 85 -12.15 9.28 -9.32
N LEU A 86 -12.13 8.05 -8.79
CA LEU A 86 -12.59 6.86 -9.52
C LEU A 86 -14.10 6.85 -9.75
N ARG A 87 -14.90 7.21 -8.75
CA ARG A 87 -16.37 7.12 -8.78
C ARG A 87 -17.04 7.64 -10.06
N PRO A 88 -16.78 8.86 -10.56
CA PRO A 88 -17.40 9.36 -11.78
C PRO A 88 -16.97 8.60 -13.05
N LEU A 89 -15.82 7.95 -13.02
CA LEU A 89 -15.24 7.23 -14.17
C LEU A 89 -15.65 5.75 -14.22
N MET A 90 -16.17 5.20 -13.11
CA MET A 90 -16.52 3.76 -13.00
C MET A 90 -17.51 3.29 -14.06
N HIS A 91 -18.43 4.14 -14.52
CA HIS A 91 -19.42 3.78 -15.54
C HIS A 91 -18.87 3.82 -16.98
N GLN A 92 -17.68 4.38 -17.17
CA GLN A 92 -17.07 4.63 -18.47
C GLN A 92 -15.96 3.63 -18.82
N CYS A 93 -15.62 2.74 -17.89
CA CYS A 93 -14.50 1.82 -18.05
C CYS A 93 -14.93 0.36 -17.84
N THR A 94 -14.51 -0.51 -18.76
CA THR A 94 -14.70 -1.96 -18.64
C THR A 94 -13.56 -2.65 -17.90
N ASP A 95 -12.41 -1.98 -17.75
CA ASP A 95 -11.21 -2.51 -17.10
C ASP A 95 -10.87 -1.69 -15.84
N LEU A 96 -11.25 -2.23 -14.69
CA LEU A 96 -10.99 -1.60 -13.39
C LEU A 96 -9.49 -1.51 -13.08
N HIS A 97 -8.66 -2.46 -13.55
CA HIS A 97 -7.22 -2.40 -13.31
C HIS A 97 -6.59 -1.20 -14.03
N LEU A 98 -6.97 -0.99 -15.29
CA LEU A 98 -6.50 0.16 -16.07
C LEU A 98 -6.99 1.48 -15.45
N LEU A 99 -8.27 1.54 -15.07
CA LEU A 99 -8.85 2.74 -14.45
C LEU A 99 -8.15 3.11 -13.13
N VAL A 100 -7.92 2.13 -12.25
CA VAL A 100 -7.23 2.34 -10.97
C VAL A 100 -5.78 2.74 -11.21
N GLY A 101 -5.08 2.08 -12.14
CA GLY A 101 -3.69 2.42 -12.50
C GLY A 101 -3.57 3.86 -12.99
N ASN A 102 -4.42 4.27 -13.93
CA ASN A 102 -4.42 5.64 -14.47
C ASN A 102 -4.78 6.67 -13.41
N THR A 103 -5.81 6.42 -12.60
CA THR A 103 -6.22 7.38 -11.55
C THR A 103 -5.14 7.56 -10.49
N ILE A 104 -4.45 6.47 -10.12
CA ILE A 104 -3.25 6.53 -9.26
C ILE A 104 -2.24 7.47 -9.93
N LEU A 105 -1.83 7.22 -11.18
CA LEU A 105 -0.87 8.07 -11.89
C LEU A 105 -1.32 9.54 -11.98
N ASP A 106 -2.57 9.81 -12.30
CA ASP A 106 -3.12 11.17 -12.45
C ASP A 106 -3.12 11.95 -11.12
N VAL A 107 -3.48 11.28 -10.02
CA VAL A 107 -3.41 11.87 -8.67
C VAL A 107 -1.97 12.20 -8.27
N TYR A 108 -0.95 11.46 -8.76
CA TYR A 108 0.46 11.73 -8.45
C TYR A 108 1.17 12.67 -9.41
N HIS A 109 0.70 12.82 -10.65
CA HIS A 109 1.26 13.78 -11.59
C HIS A 109 0.68 15.19 -11.45
N SER A 110 -0.34 15.36 -10.61
CA SER A 110 -1.05 16.64 -10.40
C SER A 110 -0.54 17.44 -9.17
N PHE A 111 0.57 17.02 -8.55
CA PHE A 111 1.28 17.75 -7.49
C PHE A 111 2.74 17.98 -7.87
#